data_AF-A0A8K0Q011-F1
#
_entry.id   AF-A0A8K0Q011-F1
#
_cell.length_a   1.000
_cell.length_b   1.000
_cell.length_c   1.000
_cell.angle_alpha   90.00
_cell.angle_beta   90.00
_cell.angle_gamma   90.00
#
_symmetry.space_group_name_H-M   'P 1'
#
loop_
_entity.id
_entity.type
_entity.pdbx_description
1 polymer ?
#
loop_
_entity_poly.entity_id
_entity_poly.type
_entity_poly.pdbx_seq_one_letter_code
_entity_poly.pdbx_strand_id
1 'polypeptide(L)'
;MHWRGRTAFRVAPWQELPWIASSSGRAGRAKAGPNLWLVEVEEAGHMIPYDQPISSLKFVESWLDHLQMTDGSMRGDYTEFPLSSGRDSE
;
A
#
# COMPACT_ATOMS: atom_id res chain seq x y z
N MET A 1 15.04 -11.64 -10.62
CA MET A 1 15.63 -10.29 -10.64
C MET A 1 16.51 -10.06 -9.43
N HIS A 2 17.60 -9.30 -9.56
CA HIS A 2 18.49 -8.91 -8.45
C HIS A 2 18.38 -7.41 -8.23
N TRP A 3 18.05 -6.98 -7.00
CA TRP A 3 17.96 -5.57 -6.63
C TRP A 3 18.29 -5.37 -5.14
N ARG A 4 18.67 -4.14 -4.78
CA ARG A 4 18.92 -3.75 -3.38
C ARG A 4 17.61 -3.74 -2.59
N GLY A 5 17.56 -4.53 -1.51
CA GLY A 5 16.35 -4.68 -0.68
C GLY A 5 15.57 -5.99 -0.92
N ARG A 6 16.00 -6.84 -1.87
CA ARG A 6 15.33 -8.12 -2.18
C ARG A 6 15.15 -9.04 -0.97
N THR A 7 16.18 -9.19 -0.13
CA THR A 7 16.12 -10.09 1.04
C THR A 7 15.12 -9.57 2.07
N ALA A 8 15.16 -8.26 2.38
CA ALA A 8 14.22 -7.61 3.28
C ALA A 8 12.79 -7.73 2.75
N PHE A 9 12.57 -7.43 1.47
CA PHE A 9 11.28 -7.60 0.83
C PHE A 9 10.81 -9.06 0.89
N ARG A 10 11.68 -10.05 0.65
CA ARG A 10 11.29 -11.47 0.66
C ARG A 10 10.71 -11.90 2.01
N VAL A 11 11.28 -11.44 3.12
CA VAL A 11 10.85 -11.82 4.48
C VAL A 11 9.74 -10.91 5.04
N ALA A 12 9.44 -9.79 4.40
CA ALA A 12 8.37 -8.90 4.84
C ALA A 12 7.02 -9.64 4.88
N PRO A 13 6.22 -9.49 5.95
CA PRO A 13 4.91 -10.11 6.05
C PRO A 13 3.92 -9.42 5.09
N TRP A 14 2.87 -10.15 4.74
CA TRP A 14 1.69 -9.54 4.13
C TRP A 14 0.88 -8.81 5.20
N GLN A 15 0.36 -7.64 4.86
CA GLN A 15 -0.51 -6.82 5.69
C GLN A 15 -1.82 -6.58 4.93
N GLU A 16 -2.96 -6.73 5.59
CA GLU A 16 -4.26 -6.36 4.99
C GLU A 16 -4.27 -4.85 4.70
N LEU A 17 -4.88 -4.46 3.58
CA LEU A 17 -5.07 -3.05 3.28
C LEU A 17 -6.01 -2.42 4.33
N PRO A 18 -5.73 -1.19 4.81
CA PRO A 18 -6.47 -0.60 5.92
C PRO A 18 -7.88 -0.10 5.55
N TRP A 19 -8.33 -0.36 4.32
CA TRP A 19 -9.66 -0.01 3.85
C TRP A 19 -10.42 -1.22 3.35
N ILE A 20 -11.72 -1.06 3.21
CA ILE A 20 -12.66 -2.10 2.79
C ILE A 20 -12.96 -1.95 1.29
N ALA A 21 -13.05 -3.07 0.56
CA ALA A 21 -13.57 -3.10 -0.81
C ALA A 21 -15.09 -2.92 -0.83
N SER A 22 -15.63 -2.53 -1.98
CA SER A 22 -17.04 -2.25 -2.17
C SER A 22 -17.99 -3.43 -1.87
N SER A 23 -17.52 -4.68 -1.98
CA SER A 23 -18.39 -5.87 -1.94
C SER A 23 -18.00 -6.95 -0.94
N SER A 24 -16.70 -7.22 -0.72
CA SER A 24 -16.22 -8.41 0.02
C SER A 24 -15.78 -8.14 1.47
N GLY A 25 -15.72 -6.88 1.89
CA GLY A 25 -15.23 -6.51 3.22
C GLY A 25 -13.70 -6.39 3.34
N ARG A 26 -12.92 -6.92 2.39
CA ARG A 26 -11.45 -6.81 2.36
C ARG A 26 -11.01 -6.15 1.06
N ALA A 27 -10.17 -5.12 1.13
CA ALA A 27 -9.63 -4.48 -0.08
C ALA A 27 -8.47 -5.25 -0.73
N GLY A 28 -7.90 -6.20 0.01
CA GLY A 28 -6.74 -6.97 -0.39
C GLY A 28 -5.58 -6.76 0.58
N ARG A 29 -4.36 -6.94 0.10
CA ARG A 29 -3.17 -6.97 0.97
C ARG A 29 -1.95 -6.38 0.29
N ALA A 30 -1.06 -5.84 1.10
CA ALA A 30 0.19 -5.26 0.68
C ALA A 30 1.37 -5.99 1.33
N LYS A 31 2.50 -5.97 0.61
CA LYS A 31 3.80 -6.37 1.11
C LYS A 31 4.78 -5.27 0.77
N ALA A 32 5.35 -4.63 1.79
CA ALA A 32 6.24 -3.49 1.65
C ALA A 32 7.68 -3.85 2.02
N GLY A 33 8.63 -3.27 1.32
CA GLY A 33 10.04 -3.25 1.68
C GLY A 33 10.66 -1.91 1.25
N PRO A 34 11.94 -1.67 1.55
CA PRO A 34 12.54 -0.33 1.48
C PRO A 34 12.37 0.42 0.14
N ASN A 35 12.33 -0.30 -0.99
CA ASN A 35 12.23 0.30 -2.33
C ASN A 35 11.19 -0.38 -3.21
N LEU A 36 10.29 -1.19 -2.62
CA LEU A 36 9.31 -1.95 -3.39
C LEU A 36 8.09 -2.24 -2.53
N TRP A 37 6.93 -1.84 -3.01
CA TRP A 37 5.63 -2.27 -2.51
C TRP A 37 4.98 -3.17 -3.55
N LEU A 38 4.38 -4.26 -3.09
CA LEU A 38 3.52 -5.12 -3.89
C LEU A 38 2.14 -5.11 -3.25
N VAL A 39 1.12 -4.81 -4.05
CA VAL A 39 -0.26 -4.74 -3.60
C VAL A 39 -1.10 -5.69 -4.44
N GLU A 40 -1.85 -6.56 -3.76
CA GLU A 40 -2.90 -7.39 -4.34
C GLU A 40 -4.24 -6.75 -3.96
N VAL A 41 -5.01 -6.35 -4.97
CA VAL A 41 -6.35 -5.78 -4.79
C VAL A 41 -7.37 -6.88 -5.06
N GLU A 42 -8.26 -7.13 -4.09
CA GLU A 42 -9.32 -8.14 -4.28
C GLU A 42 -10.38 -7.66 -5.26
N GLU A 43 -11.05 -8.61 -5.92
CA GLU A 43 -12.14 -8.34 -6.88
C GLU A 43 -11.73 -7.40 -8.04
N ALA A 44 -10.45 -7.43 -8.41
CA ALA A 44 -9.91 -6.67 -9.54
C ALA A 44 -9.29 -7.59 -10.59
N GLY A 45 -9.59 -7.34 -11.85
CA GLY A 45 -8.96 -7.97 -13.00
C GLY A 45 -7.73 -7.18 -13.48
N HIS A 46 -7.49 -7.22 -14.79
CA HIS A 46 -6.34 -6.55 -15.41
C HIS A 46 -6.40 -5.03 -15.28
N MET A 47 -7.60 -4.45 -15.27
CA MET A 47 -7.80 -3.02 -15.16
C MET A 47 -8.27 -2.66 -13.76
N ILE A 48 -7.33 -2.72 -12.80
CA ILE A 48 -7.62 -2.45 -11.38
C ILE A 48 -8.40 -1.14 -11.17
N PRO A 49 -8.07 0.00 -11.81
CA PRO A 49 -8.85 1.23 -11.61
C PRO A 49 -10.28 1.17 -12.16
N TYR A 50 -10.56 0.29 -13.12
CA TYR A 50 -11.91 0.07 -13.65
C TYR A 50 -12.71 -0.82 -12.71
N ASP A 51 -12.13 -1.92 -12.25
CA ASP A 51 -12.81 -2.91 -11.41
C ASP A 51 -12.94 -2.44 -9.95
N GLN A 52 -11.92 -1.76 -9.43
CA GLN A 52 -11.80 -1.29 -8.04
C GLN A 52 -11.33 0.18 -7.96
N PRO A 53 -12.14 1.14 -8.43
CA PRO A 53 -11.74 2.55 -8.52
C PRO A 53 -11.33 3.14 -7.17
N ILE A 54 -12.08 2.85 -6.11
CA ILE A 54 -11.83 3.38 -4.75
C ILE A 54 -10.51 2.84 -4.19
N SER A 55 -10.27 1.53 -4.29
CA SER A 55 -9.03 0.91 -3.80
C SER A 55 -7.81 1.39 -4.58
N SER A 56 -7.96 1.58 -5.90
CA SER A 56 -6.88 2.07 -6.75
C SER A 56 -6.47 3.51 -6.40
N LEU A 57 -7.44 4.40 -6.15
CA LEU A 57 -7.19 5.78 -5.74
C LEU A 57 -6.49 5.82 -4.37
N LYS A 58 -7.03 5.11 -3.38
CA LYS A 58 -6.45 5.04 -2.03
C LYS A 58 -5.01 4.54 -2.02
N PHE A 59 -4.70 3.56 -2.87
CA PHE A 59 -3.33 3.07 -3.04
C PHE A 59 -2.40 4.16 -3.56
N VAL A 60 -2.80 4.88 -4.62
CA VAL A 60 -2.00 5.96 -5.20
C VAL A 60 -1.81 7.10 -4.21
N GLU A 61 -2.85 7.52 -3.51
CA GLU A 61 -2.78 8.53 -2.44
C GLU A 61 -1.80 8.12 -1.35
N SER A 62 -1.93 6.90 -0.82
CA SER A 62 -1.05 6.35 0.23
C SER A 62 0.42 6.30 -0.21
N TRP A 63 0.66 5.96 -1.48
CA TRP A 63 2.01 5.92 -2.03
C TRP A 63 2.61 7.33 -2.20
N LEU A 64 1.82 8.29 -2.70
CA LEU A 64 2.25 9.68 -2.84
C LEU A 64 2.54 10.34 -1.48
N ASP A 65 1.70 10.07 -0.49
CA ASP A 65 1.90 10.56 0.89
C ASP A 65 3.20 10.01 1.47
N HIS A 66 3.47 8.70 1.30
CA HIS A 66 4.72 8.10 1.73
C HIS A 66 5.93 8.77 1.07
N LEU A 67 5.90 9.00 -0.25
CA LEU A 67 7.00 9.66 -0.94
C LEU A 67 7.25 11.08 -0.39
N GLN A 68 6.20 11.86 -0.16
CA GLN A 68 6.32 13.20 0.41
C GLN A 68 6.90 13.18 1.83
N MET A 69 6.48 12.21 2.66
CA MET A 69 7.02 12.02 4.01
C MET A 69 8.52 11.62 3.98
N THR A 70 8.96 10.88 2.96
CA THR A 70 10.37 10.48 2.83
C THR A 70 11.30 11.59 2.31
N ASP A 71 10.77 12.57 1.56
CA ASP A 71 11.53 13.72 1.03
C ASP A 71 11.68 14.86 2.05
N GLY A 72 10.71 15.00 2.98
CA GLY A 72 10.71 16.02 4.02
C GLY A 72 11.43 15.63 5.32
N SER A 73 12.75 15.81 5.41
CA SER A 73 13.55 16.00 6.65
C SER A 73 13.32 15.12 7.92
N MET A 74 12.60 13.99 7.86
CA MET A 74 12.60 12.98 8.94
C MET A 74 12.87 11.60 8.35
N ARG A 75 14.14 11.18 8.37
CA ARG A 75 14.52 9.78 8.20
C ARG A 75 14.11 8.98 9.46
N GLY A 76 12.83 8.67 9.58
CA GLY A 76 12.37 7.50 10.33
C GLY A 76 12.43 6.27 9.41
N ASP A 77 12.75 5.09 9.96
CA ASP A 77 12.73 3.83 9.22
C ASP A 77 11.28 3.42 8.87
N TYR A 78 10.68 4.07 7.87
CA TYR A 78 9.34 3.76 7.38
C TYR A 78 9.38 2.53 6.45
N THR A 79 9.53 1.35 7.06
CA THR A 79 9.48 0.06 6.36
C THR A 79 8.08 -0.56 6.32
N GLU A 80 7.08 0.11 6.90
CA GLU A 80 5.71 -0.35 7.00
C GLU A 80 4.80 0.39 6.01
N PHE A 81 3.77 -0.31 5.51
CA PHE A 81 2.73 0.31 4.72
C PHE A 81 1.98 1.30 5.63
N PRO A 82 1.74 2.56 5.20
CA PRO A 82 1.06 3.52 6.04
C PRO A 82 -0.37 3.04 6.28
N LEU A 83 -0.59 2.45 7.46
CA LEU A 83 -1.92 2.23 8.00
C LEU A 83 -2.45 3.61 8.32
N SER A 84 -3.33 4.13 7.45
CA SER A 84 -4.09 5.34 7.73
C SER A 84 -4.73 5.19 9.12
N SER A 85 -4.15 5.87 10.12
CA SER A 85 -4.88 6.16 11.35
C SER A 85 -5.98 7.13 10.95
N GLY A 86 -7.22 6.67 11.04
CA GLY A 86 -8.40 7.28 10.46
C GLY A 86 -8.43 8.80 10.57
N ARG A 87 -8.70 9.45 9.44
CA ARG A 87 -9.40 10.73 9.44
C ARG A 87 -10.82 10.41 8.99
N ASP A 88 -11.58 9.83 9.90
CA ASP A 88 -13.03 9.81 9.78
C ASP A 88 -13.51 11.26 9.83
N SER A 89 -14.32 11.58 8.83
CA SER A 89 -15.00 12.84 8.57
C SER A 89 -15.76 13.43 9.78
N GLU A 90 -15.64 14.75 9.95
CA GLU A 90 -16.75 15.63 10.32
C GLU A 90 -17.21 16.42 9.09
#